data_AF-A0A945KIR3-F1
#
_entry.id   AF-A0A945KIR3-F1
#
_cell.length_a   1.000
_cell.length_b   1.000
_cell.length_c   1.000
_cell.angle_alpha   90.00
_cell.angle_beta   90.00
_cell.angle_gamma   90.00
#
_symmetry.space_group_name_H-M   'P 1'
#
loop_
_entity.id
_entity.type
_entity.pdbx_description
1 polymer ?
#
loop_
_entity_poly.entity_id
_entity_poly.type
_entity_poly.pdbx_seq_one_letter_code
_entity_poly.pdbx_strand_id
1 'polypeptide(L)'
;MNLKTHLDRAEQALDRGQPDFAMELCDQVLDFAPGEARAADLLTRAALADDSSGLFGKFGAGTSGLAARFSRLTRNADAEARQLRRAFVKSPSNHAVGEQWADALERAGYAGAALAVFGVLAEVHAGCAKRAGALAAAHGDIDIALDYYQKALEVDPRDTEAMRARKNLAAEQALKTKRYEGAADIALDPSAFLAAARGEDVAESADEGLPETE
;
A
#
# COMPACT_ATOMS: atom_id res chain seq x y z
N MET A 1 -5.44 2.61 -25.93
CA MET A 1 -4.10 2.25 -25.40
C MET A 1 -4.22 0.93 -24.66
N ASN A 2 -3.29 -0.01 -24.80
CA ASN A 2 -3.27 -1.24 -24.00
C ASN A 2 -2.32 -1.03 -22.81
N LEU A 3 -2.88 -0.74 -21.62
CA LEU A 3 -2.11 -0.34 -20.43
C LEU A 3 -1.08 -1.41 -20.04
N LYS A 4 -1.51 -2.69 -19.98
CA LYS A 4 -0.63 -3.83 -19.68
C LYS A 4 0.60 -3.87 -20.60
N THR A 5 0.40 -3.76 -21.91
CA THR A 5 1.52 -3.77 -22.87
C THR A 5 2.48 -2.58 -22.70
N HIS A 6 2.04 -1.43 -22.19
CA HIS A 6 2.93 -0.30 -21.92
C HIS A 6 3.71 -0.51 -20.62
N LEU A 7 3.06 -1.03 -19.56
CA LEU A 7 3.71 -1.36 -18.28
C LEU A 7 4.74 -2.49 -18.43
N ASP A 8 4.38 -3.57 -19.12
CA ASP A 8 5.30 -4.69 -19.39
C ASP A 8 6.50 -4.26 -20.26
N ARG A 9 6.37 -3.19 -21.05
CA ARG A 9 7.48 -2.56 -21.79
C ARG A 9 8.30 -1.60 -20.93
N ALA A 10 7.66 -0.85 -20.02
CA ALA A 10 8.34 0.06 -19.10
C ALA A 10 9.22 -0.71 -18.11
N GLU A 11 8.72 -1.82 -17.58
CA GLU A 11 9.49 -2.74 -16.72
C GLU A 11 10.68 -3.32 -17.48
N GLN A 12 10.47 -3.87 -18.68
CA GLN A 12 11.56 -4.34 -19.54
C GLN A 12 12.57 -3.25 -19.96
N ALA A 13 12.17 -1.97 -19.99
CA ALA A 13 13.08 -0.87 -20.25
C ALA A 13 13.94 -0.59 -19.00
N LEU A 14 13.32 -0.57 -17.82
CA LEU A 14 14.03 -0.41 -16.55
C LEU A 14 15.02 -1.55 -16.29
N ASP A 15 14.63 -2.80 -16.54
CA ASP A 15 15.50 -3.99 -16.45
C ASP A 15 16.71 -3.93 -17.41
N ARG A 16 16.58 -3.20 -18.52
CA ARG A 16 17.65 -2.97 -19.51
C ARG A 16 18.50 -1.73 -19.20
N GLY A 17 18.26 -1.05 -18.07
CA GLY A 17 18.94 0.20 -17.73
C GLY A 17 18.54 1.37 -18.62
N GLN A 18 17.27 1.43 -19.05
CA GLN A 18 16.70 2.51 -19.87
C GLN A 18 15.63 3.28 -19.06
N PRO A 19 16.01 4.00 -17.99
CA PRO A 19 15.05 4.65 -17.09
C PRO A 19 14.23 5.75 -17.79
N ASP A 20 14.84 6.55 -18.67
CA ASP A 20 14.15 7.54 -19.51
C ASP A 20 12.92 6.98 -20.24
N PHE A 21 13.12 5.85 -20.94
CA PHE A 21 12.06 5.22 -21.72
C PHE A 21 10.99 4.56 -20.84
N ALA A 22 11.39 4.01 -19.68
CA ALA A 22 10.46 3.53 -18.67
C ALA A 22 9.60 4.68 -18.10
N MET A 23 10.21 5.83 -17.79
CA MET A 23 9.52 7.03 -17.32
C MET A 23 8.53 7.55 -18.36
N GLU A 24 8.91 7.65 -19.64
CA GLU A 24 8.01 8.12 -20.71
C GLU A 24 6.77 7.22 -20.83
N LEU A 25 6.96 5.89 -20.87
CA LEU A 25 5.85 4.94 -20.95
C LEU A 25 4.93 5.04 -19.72
N CYS A 26 5.48 5.24 -18.52
CA CYS A 26 4.68 5.40 -17.31
C CYS A 26 3.98 6.76 -17.23
N ASP A 27 4.60 7.85 -17.70
CA ASP A 27 3.97 9.18 -17.77
C ASP A 27 2.77 9.16 -18.73
N GLN A 28 2.91 8.46 -19.88
CA GLN A 28 1.80 8.19 -20.79
C GLN A 28 0.68 7.38 -20.11
N VAL A 29 0.99 6.29 -19.40
CA VAL A 29 -0.02 5.50 -18.67
C VAL A 29 -0.76 6.37 -17.64
N LEU A 30 -0.02 7.11 -16.81
CA LEU A 30 -0.57 7.98 -15.76
C LEU A 30 -1.29 9.22 -16.31
N ASP A 31 -1.14 9.54 -17.60
CA ASP A 31 -1.94 10.58 -18.26
C ASP A 31 -3.36 10.11 -18.62
N PHE A 32 -3.57 8.80 -18.82
CA PHE A 32 -4.89 8.19 -19.05
C PHE A 32 -5.49 7.51 -17.79
N ALA A 33 -4.63 6.96 -16.92
CA ALA A 33 -5.00 6.21 -15.72
C ALA A 33 -4.14 6.71 -14.53
N PRO A 34 -4.43 7.89 -13.97
CA PRO A 34 -3.60 8.50 -12.92
C PRO A 34 -3.51 7.68 -11.61
N GLY A 35 -4.46 6.75 -11.39
CA GLY A 35 -4.44 5.82 -10.26
C GLY A 35 -3.83 4.45 -10.54
N GLU A 36 -3.16 4.24 -11.68
CA GLU A 36 -2.49 2.98 -12.01
C GLU A 36 -1.24 2.78 -11.13
N ALA A 37 -1.38 1.97 -10.08
CA ALA A 37 -0.36 1.78 -9.05
C ALA A 37 0.98 1.27 -9.61
N ARG A 38 0.94 0.33 -10.57
CA ARG A 38 2.17 -0.21 -11.19
C ARG A 38 2.89 0.84 -12.05
N ALA A 39 2.16 1.78 -12.65
CA ALA A 39 2.79 2.89 -13.37
C ALA A 39 3.48 3.87 -12.41
N ALA A 40 2.87 4.11 -11.24
CA ALA A 40 3.44 4.99 -10.23
C ALA A 40 4.70 4.39 -9.56
N ASP A 41 4.70 3.07 -9.26
CA ASP A 41 5.90 2.33 -8.82
C ASP A 41 7.04 2.44 -9.84
N LEU A 42 6.79 2.01 -11.09
CA LEU A 42 7.82 1.95 -12.13
C LEU A 42 8.38 3.33 -12.48
N LEU A 43 7.53 4.37 -12.53
CA LEU A 43 8.00 5.75 -12.73
C LEU A 43 8.89 6.20 -11.58
N THR A 44 8.50 5.93 -10.33
CA THR A 44 9.27 6.37 -9.16
C THR A 44 10.64 5.68 -9.12
N ARG A 45 10.69 4.37 -9.38
CA ARG A 45 11.94 3.61 -9.47
C ARG A 45 12.81 4.06 -10.63
N ALA A 46 12.23 4.32 -11.80
CA ALA A 46 12.96 4.79 -12.97
C ALA A 46 13.55 6.19 -12.75
N ALA A 47 12.80 7.11 -12.14
CA ALA A 47 13.28 8.45 -11.81
C ALA A 47 14.47 8.42 -10.82
N LEU A 48 14.39 7.60 -9.77
CA LEU A 48 15.50 7.44 -8.81
C LEU A 48 16.72 6.72 -9.42
N ALA A 49 16.50 5.82 -10.38
CA ALA A 49 17.60 5.18 -11.12
C ALA A 49 18.33 6.18 -12.04
N ASP A 50 17.59 7.07 -12.73
CA ASP A 50 18.15 8.05 -13.66
C ASP A 50 19.08 9.07 -12.98
N ASP A 51 18.69 9.56 -11.80
CA ASP A 51 19.48 10.50 -11.00
C ASP A 51 20.82 9.89 -10.53
N SER A 52 20.89 8.56 -10.40
CA SER A 52 22.13 7.83 -10.07
C SER A 52 23.11 7.74 -11.25
N SER A 53 22.62 7.84 -12.50
CA SER A 53 23.42 7.87 -13.73
C SER A 53 23.94 9.26 -14.10
N GLY A 54 23.97 10.19 -13.14
CA GLY A 54 24.38 11.59 -13.31
C GLY A 54 25.79 11.79 -13.89
N LEU A 55 25.92 11.66 -15.22
CA LEU A 55 27.02 12.13 -16.06
C LEU A 55 26.86 11.80 -17.57
N PHE A 56 25.67 11.89 -18.19
CA PHE A 56 25.53 12.11 -19.66
C PHE A 56 24.09 12.55 -20.02
N GLY A 57 23.89 13.22 -21.17
CA GLY A 57 22.55 13.31 -21.78
C GLY A 57 21.82 14.65 -21.79
N LYS A 58 22.48 15.78 -22.12
CA LYS A 58 21.74 16.81 -22.88
C LYS A 58 21.34 16.22 -24.23
N PHE A 59 20.10 16.46 -24.65
CA PHE A 59 19.46 16.13 -25.95
C PHE A 59 18.82 14.75 -26.11
N GLY A 60 17.48 14.77 -26.15
CA GLY A 60 16.62 13.71 -26.70
C GLY A 60 15.33 14.34 -27.26
N ALA A 61 15.43 15.03 -28.40
CA ALA A 61 14.26 15.68 -29.02
C ALA A 61 13.45 14.68 -29.86
N GLY A 62 12.16 14.50 -29.55
CA GLY A 62 11.26 13.72 -30.42
C GLY A 62 9.84 13.51 -29.87
N THR A 63 8.83 13.96 -30.64
CA THR A 63 7.40 13.60 -30.49
C THR A 63 6.55 14.22 -29.37
N SER A 64 6.90 15.41 -28.87
CA SER A 64 5.94 16.28 -28.16
C SER A 64 4.85 16.83 -29.11
N GLY A 65 3.89 15.98 -29.48
CA GLY A 65 2.94 16.26 -30.59
C GLY A 65 1.49 15.78 -30.45
N LEU A 66 1.10 15.00 -29.43
CA LEU A 66 -0.30 14.56 -29.23
C LEU A 66 -0.78 14.51 -27.76
N ALA A 67 -0.35 15.44 -26.92
CA ALA A 67 -0.99 15.69 -25.63
C ALA A 67 -2.33 16.44 -25.81
N ALA A 68 -3.38 15.71 -26.16
CA ALA A 68 -4.72 16.26 -26.36
C ALA A 68 -5.24 16.94 -25.07
N ARG A 69 -5.68 18.20 -25.19
CA ARG A 69 -6.02 19.07 -24.06
C ARG A 69 -7.38 18.73 -23.44
N PHE A 70 -7.43 17.75 -22.56
CA PHE A 70 -8.59 17.50 -21.69
C PHE A 70 -8.20 17.56 -20.20
N SER A 71 -8.40 18.73 -19.59
CA SER A 71 -8.27 18.90 -18.12
C SER A 71 -9.11 20.08 -17.63
N ARG A 72 -10.44 19.97 -17.77
CA ARG A 72 -11.43 20.84 -17.11
C ARG A 72 -12.72 20.07 -16.78
N LEU A 73 -12.62 18.94 -16.08
CA LEU A 73 -13.81 18.34 -15.44
C LEU A 73 -13.54 17.35 -14.28
N THR A 74 -12.41 17.43 -13.57
CA THR A 74 -12.23 16.75 -12.28
C THR A 74 -11.61 17.68 -11.23
N ARG A 75 -11.69 17.30 -9.95
CA ARG A 75 -11.26 18.10 -8.79
C ARG A 75 -9.75 18.40 -8.86
N ASN A 76 -9.36 19.54 -8.29
CA ASN A 76 -8.00 20.09 -8.37
C ASN A 76 -6.86 19.09 -8.05
N ALA A 77 -7.11 18.08 -7.22
CA ALA A 77 -6.12 17.06 -6.84
C ALA A 77 -5.55 16.27 -8.03
N ASP A 78 -6.33 15.94 -9.08
CA ASP A 78 -5.80 15.28 -10.29
C ASP A 78 -4.75 16.14 -11.01
N ALA A 79 -5.06 17.43 -11.15
CA ALA A 79 -4.19 18.39 -11.83
C ALA A 79 -2.93 18.67 -11.01
N GLU A 80 -3.06 18.71 -9.69
CA GLU A 80 -1.97 18.85 -8.74
C GLU A 80 -1.04 17.62 -8.76
N ALA A 81 -1.59 16.40 -8.69
CA ALA A 81 -0.82 15.16 -8.80
C ALA A 81 -0.04 15.09 -10.12
N ARG A 82 -0.65 15.47 -11.25
CA ARG A 82 0.05 15.58 -12.55
C ARG A 82 1.16 16.64 -12.55
N GLN A 83 0.99 17.77 -11.87
CA GLN A 83 2.03 18.80 -11.76
C GLN A 83 3.20 18.32 -10.90
N LEU A 84 2.92 17.69 -9.75
CA LEU A 84 3.92 17.17 -8.82
C LEU A 84 4.69 15.98 -9.42
N ARG A 85 4.02 15.06 -10.13
CA ARG A 85 4.67 14.01 -10.94
C ARG A 85 5.74 14.60 -11.88
N ARG A 86 5.38 15.64 -12.64
CA ARG A 86 6.28 16.32 -13.58
C ARG A 86 7.35 17.18 -12.92
N ALA A 87 7.19 17.54 -11.66
CA ALA A 87 8.23 18.20 -10.88
C ALA A 87 9.21 17.16 -10.31
N PHE A 88 8.70 16.04 -9.80
CA PHE A 88 9.48 14.92 -9.27
C PHE A 88 10.39 14.29 -10.33
N VAL A 89 9.87 13.99 -11.53
CA VAL A 89 10.68 13.48 -12.67
C VAL A 89 11.85 14.40 -13.04
N LYS A 90 11.75 15.72 -12.79
CA LYS A 90 12.83 16.68 -13.06
C LYS A 90 13.84 16.83 -11.93
N SER A 91 13.56 16.27 -10.75
CA SER A 91 14.41 16.39 -9.56
C SER A 91 14.17 15.18 -8.63
N PRO A 92 14.55 13.95 -9.04
CA PRO A 92 14.16 12.73 -8.32
C PRO A 92 14.75 12.64 -6.91
N SER A 93 15.98 13.13 -6.71
CA SER A 93 16.61 13.30 -5.39
C SER A 93 15.85 14.21 -4.42
N ASN A 94 14.93 15.05 -4.90
CA ASN A 94 14.06 15.85 -4.02
C ASN A 94 12.86 15.01 -3.58
N HIS A 95 13.10 14.09 -2.65
CA HIS A 95 12.10 13.17 -2.12
C HIS A 95 10.85 13.86 -1.57
N ALA A 96 10.95 15.12 -1.10
CA ALA A 96 9.79 15.90 -0.65
C ALA A 96 8.79 16.20 -1.78
N VAL A 97 9.24 16.30 -3.04
CA VAL A 97 8.34 16.45 -4.20
C VAL A 97 7.67 15.11 -4.53
N GLY A 98 8.36 13.99 -4.31
CA GLY A 98 7.78 12.65 -4.38
C GLY A 98 6.72 12.40 -3.29
N GLU A 99 6.99 12.82 -2.06
CA GLU A 99 6.03 12.78 -0.94
C GLU A 99 4.78 13.62 -1.25
N GLN A 100 4.97 14.85 -1.74
CA GLN A 100 3.86 15.73 -2.16
C GLN A 100 3.04 15.12 -3.30
N TRP A 101 3.69 14.46 -4.27
CA TRP A 101 3.01 13.76 -5.36
C TRP A 101 2.15 12.60 -4.82
N ALA A 102 2.67 11.79 -3.91
CA ALA A 102 1.92 10.73 -3.25
C ALA A 102 0.72 11.28 -2.43
N ASP A 103 0.92 12.34 -1.65
CA ASP A 103 -0.15 13.07 -0.93
C ASP A 103 -1.23 13.63 -1.89
N ALA A 104 -0.85 14.02 -3.11
CA ALA A 104 -1.81 14.48 -4.12
C ALA A 104 -2.57 13.32 -4.77
N LEU A 105 -1.93 12.17 -4.99
CA LEU A 105 -2.59 10.94 -5.44
C LEU A 105 -3.61 10.44 -4.41
N GLU A 106 -3.27 10.45 -3.11
CA GLU A 106 -4.18 10.07 -2.03
C GLU A 106 -5.41 11.00 -1.99
N ARG A 107 -5.20 12.32 -2.04
CA ARG A 107 -6.28 13.32 -2.09
C ARG A 107 -7.13 13.25 -3.37
N ALA A 108 -6.60 12.70 -4.45
CA ALA A 108 -7.35 12.40 -5.67
C ALA A 108 -8.15 11.07 -5.58
N GLY A 109 -7.97 10.28 -4.52
CA GLY A 109 -8.61 8.99 -4.29
C GLY A 109 -7.82 7.79 -4.81
N TYR A 110 -6.58 8.00 -5.29
CA TYR A 110 -5.73 6.96 -5.88
C TYR A 110 -4.79 6.33 -4.84
N ALA A 111 -5.35 5.83 -3.75
CA ALA A 111 -4.58 5.32 -2.62
C ALA A 111 -3.57 4.22 -3.00
N GLY A 112 -3.91 3.31 -3.94
CA GLY A 112 -2.97 2.30 -4.42
C GLY A 112 -1.74 2.90 -5.14
N ALA A 113 -1.93 3.99 -5.89
CA ALA A 113 -0.82 4.70 -6.54
C ALA A 113 -0.02 5.55 -5.54
N ALA A 114 -0.68 6.17 -4.55
CA ALA A 114 0.00 6.86 -3.45
C ALA A 114 0.87 5.88 -2.64
N LEU A 115 0.34 4.71 -2.30
CA LEU A 115 1.06 3.64 -1.59
C LEU A 115 2.27 3.14 -2.39
N ALA A 116 2.15 3.02 -3.71
CA ALA A 116 3.27 2.66 -4.58
C ALA A 116 4.41 3.71 -4.54
N VAL A 117 4.10 5.01 -4.68
CA VAL A 117 5.12 6.08 -4.60
C VAL A 117 5.74 6.16 -3.21
N PHE A 118 4.93 6.14 -2.14
CA PHE A 118 5.45 6.11 -0.76
C PHE A 118 6.30 4.87 -0.50
N GLY A 119 5.90 3.71 -1.03
CA GLY A 119 6.57 2.44 -0.84
C GLY A 119 7.97 2.39 -1.45
N VAL A 120 8.16 2.98 -2.63
CA VAL A 120 9.49 3.12 -3.26
C VAL A 120 10.36 4.11 -2.48
N LEU A 121 9.80 5.22 -2.01
CA LEU A 121 10.53 6.23 -1.23
C LEU A 121 10.82 5.78 0.23
N ALA A 122 10.09 4.78 0.74
CA ALA A 122 10.24 4.25 2.09
C ALA A 122 11.63 3.63 2.35
N GLU A 123 12.30 3.11 1.32
CA GLU A 123 13.64 2.50 1.42
C GLU A 123 14.72 3.52 1.85
N VAL A 124 14.49 4.82 1.65
CA VAL A 124 15.46 5.90 1.91
C VAL A 124 14.92 7.02 2.81
N HIS A 125 13.63 7.02 3.14
CA HIS A 125 13.00 8.10 3.90
C HIS A 125 11.97 7.56 4.91
N ALA A 126 12.30 7.66 6.20
CA ALA A 126 11.43 7.22 7.31
C ALA A 126 10.04 7.88 7.30
N GLY A 127 9.96 9.14 6.85
CA GLY A 127 8.67 9.83 6.66
C GLY A 127 7.77 9.12 5.65
N CYS A 128 8.31 8.74 4.48
CA CYS A 128 7.55 8.02 3.46
C CYS A 128 7.17 6.61 3.92
N ALA A 129 8.07 5.92 4.64
CA ALA A 129 7.78 4.63 5.26
C ALA A 129 6.61 4.72 6.27
N LYS A 130 6.56 5.76 7.12
CA LYS A 130 5.40 6.00 8.00
C LYS A 130 4.10 6.27 7.24
N ARG A 131 4.14 7.06 6.17
CA ARG A 131 2.96 7.33 5.33
C ARG A 131 2.44 6.06 4.65
N ALA A 132 3.34 5.26 4.06
CA ALA A 132 3.00 3.95 3.49
C ALA A 132 2.35 3.03 4.53
N GLY A 133 2.92 2.94 5.73
CA GLY A 133 2.37 2.15 6.83
C GLY A 133 0.99 2.62 7.28
N ALA A 134 0.78 3.94 7.43
CA ALA A 134 -0.51 4.50 7.80
C ALA A 134 -1.58 4.26 6.72
N LEU A 135 -1.22 4.40 5.44
CA LEU A 135 -2.12 4.20 4.31
C LEU A 135 -2.52 2.71 4.18
N ALA A 136 -1.55 1.79 4.25
CA ALA A 136 -1.83 0.35 4.27
C ALA A 136 -2.73 -0.05 5.46
N ALA A 137 -2.47 0.47 6.66
CA ALA A 137 -3.30 0.21 7.84
C ALA A 137 -4.74 0.72 7.67
N ALA A 138 -4.91 1.89 7.06
CA ALA A 138 -6.24 2.45 6.75
C ALA A 138 -7.03 1.62 5.74
N HIS A 139 -6.34 0.90 4.83
CA HIS A 139 -6.96 -0.04 3.89
C HIS A 139 -7.20 -1.44 4.48
N GLY A 140 -6.70 -1.72 5.69
CA GLY A 140 -6.83 -3.02 6.35
C GLY A 140 -5.69 -4.00 6.04
N ASP A 141 -4.67 -3.56 5.29
CA ASP A 141 -3.48 -4.34 4.96
C ASP A 141 -2.47 -4.30 6.13
N ILE A 142 -2.89 -4.90 7.26
CA ILE A 142 -2.20 -4.78 8.56
C ILE A 142 -0.74 -5.27 8.49
N ASP A 143 -0.48 -6.38 7.82
CA ASP A 143 0.87 -6.97 7.74
C ASP A 143 1.82 -6.07 6.93
N ILE A 144 1.35 -5.57 5.77
CA ILE A 144 2.07 -4.60 4.93
C ILE A 144 2.36 -3.30 5.72
N ALA A 145 1.41 -2.85 6.54
CA ALA A 145 1.60 -1.68 7.38
C ALA A 145 2.67 -1.88 8.47
N LEU A 146 2.71 -3.05 9.10
CA LEU A 146 3.74 -3.40 10.08
C LEU A 146 5.14 -3.46 9.46
N ASP A 147 5.26 -3.97 8.23
CA ASP A 147 6.52 -3.99 7.47
C ASP A 147 6.99 -2.56 7.13
N TYR A 148 6.11 -1.67 6.68
CA TYR A 148 6.47 -0.28 6.43
C TYR A 148 6.87 0.48 7.70
N TYR A 149 6.22 0.24 8.85
CA TYR A 149 6.69 0.80 10.12
C TYR A 149 8.01 0.19 10.61
N GLN A 150 8.33 -1.07 10.24
CA GLN A 150 9.64 -1.66 10.49
C GLN A 150 10.71 -0.96 9.62
N LYS A 151 10.46 -0.74 8.32
CA LYS A 151 11.36 0.04 7.44
C LYS A 151 11.60 1.46 7.96
N ALA A 152 10.56 2.13 8.46
CA ALA A 152 10.71 3.45 9.09
C ALA A 152 11.71 3.44 10.26
N LEU A 153 11.71 2.38 11.07
CA LEU A 153 12.63 2.19 12.19
C LEU A 153 14.03 1.70 11.79
N GLU A 154 14.19 1.16 10.59
CA GLU A 154 15.50 0.83 10.01
C GLU A 154 16.20 2.09 9.49
N VAL A 155 15.45 3.04 8.94
CA VAL A 155 15.95 4.35 8.50
C VAL A 155 16.16 5.30 9.70
N ASP A 156 15.21 5.39 10.64
CA ASP A 156 15.38 6.11 11.90
C ASP A 156 14.96 5.25 13.12
N PRO A 157 15.92 4.59 13.80
CA PRO A 157 15.66 3.80 15.01
C PRO A 157 15.10 4.59 16.20
N ARG A 158 15.07 5.93 16.13
CA ARG A 158 14.54 6.82 17.18
C ARG A 158 13.17 7.38 16.83
N ASP A 159 12.56 6.99 15.70
CA ASP A 159 11.21 7.43 15.34
C ASP A 159 10.16 6.90 16.30
N THR A 160 9.84 7.73 17.30
CA THR A 160 8.86 7.41 18.35
C THR A 160 7.43 7.25 17.81
N GLU A 161 7.12 7.85 16.65
CA GLU A 161 5.82 7.76 16.00
C GLU A 161 5.68 6.40 15.29
N ALA A 162 6.68 6.01 14.49
CA ALA A 162 6.73 4.68 13.88
C ALA A 162 6.70 3.57 14.93
N MET A 163 7.47 3.71 16.01
CA MET A 163 7.48 2.75 17.12
C MET A 163 6.11 2.65 17.81
N ARG A 164 5.41 3.78 18.02
CA ARG A 164 4.07 3.78 18.62
C ARG A 164 3.04 3.17 17.67
N ALA A 165 3.02 3.59 16.41
CA ALA A 165 2.08 3.11 15.41
C ALA A 165 2.17 1.59 15.24
N ARG A 166 3.38 1.06 15.08
CA ARG A 166 3.64 -0.40 14.98
C ARG A 166 3.16 -1.16 16.23
N LYS A 167 3.47 -0.67 17.44
CA LYS A 167 3.06 -1.31 18.69
C LYS A 167 1.53 -1.33 18.86
N ASN A 168 0.87 -0.21 18.55
CA ASN A 168 -0.58 -0.12 18.60
C ASN A 168 -1.23 -1.08 17.60
N LEU A 169 -0.76 -1.07 16.35
CA LEU A 169 -1.31 -1.89 15.27
C LEU A 169 -1.14 -3.39 15.54
N ALA A 170 0.02 -3.82 16.03
CA ALA A 170 0.27 -5.20 16.42
C ALA A 170 -0.61 -5.63 17.62
N ALA A 171 -0.85 -4.73 18.58
CA ALA A 171 -1.76 -4.99 19.70
C ALA A 171 -3.22 -5.12 19.24
N GLU A 172 -3.67 -4.27 18.30
CA GLU A 172 -5.00 -4.37 17.69
C GLU A 172 -5.18 -5.69 16.91
N GLN A 173 -4.17 -6.12 16.15
CA GLN A 173 -4.17 -7.40 15.44
C GLN A 173 -4.30 -8.57 16.43
N ALA A 174 -3.47 -8.60 17.47
CA ALA A 174 -3.52 -9.64 18.50
C ALA A 174 -4.87 -9.67 19.25
N LEU A 175 -5.47 -8.52 19.53
CA LEU A 175 -6.80 -8.43 20.14
C LEU A 175 -7.92 -8.88 19.20
N LYS A 176 -7.82 -8.63 17.89
CA LYS A 176 -8.75 -9.15 16.89
C LYS A 176 -8.67 -10.68 16.82
N THR A 177 -7.48 -11.24 16.65
CA THR A 177 -7.29 -12.71 16.57
C THR A 177 -7.84 -13.43 17.80
N LYS A 178 -7.47 -12.99 19.01
CA LYS A 178 -7.98 -13.59 20.27
C LYS A 178 -9.49 -13.51 20.44
N ARG A 179 -10.15 -12.47 19.91
CA ARG A 179 -11.62 -12.36 19.92
C ARG A 179 -12.27 -13.37 18.97
N TYR A 180 -11.64 -13.71 17.85
CA TYR A 180 -12.16 -14.74 16.93
C TYR A 180 -11.90 -16.15 17.45
N GLU A 181 -10.74 -16.42 18.04
CA GLU A 181 -10.46 -17.69 18.73
C GLU A 181 -11.48 -17.92 19.87
N GLY A 182 -11.64 -16.96 20.77
CA GLY A 182 -12.63 -17.05 21.84
C GLY A 182 -14.09 -17.07 21.35
N ALA A 183 -14.41 -16.52 20.17
CA ALA A 183 -15.74 -16.63 19.57
C ALA A 183 -15.98 -17.99 18.89
N ALA A 184 -14.94 -18.67 18.42
CA ALA A 184 -15.03 -20.04 17.91
C ALA A 184 -15.22 -21.05 19.05
N ASP A 185 -14.59 -20.80 20.22
CA ASP A 185 -14.85 -21.56 21.45
C ASP A 185 -16.27 -21.28 22.01
N ILE A 186 -16.85 -20.11 21.71
CA ILE A 186 -18.28 -19.79 21.94
C ILE A 186 -19.11 -20.18 20.70
N ALA A 187 -18.84 -21.37 20.14
CA ALA A 187 -19.85 -22.11 19.42
C ALA A 187 -20.93 -22.54 20.42
N LEU A 188 -21.88 -21.64 20.70
CA LEU A 188 -23.14 -21.99 21.38
C LEU A 188 -23.72 -23.18 20.63
N ASP A 189 -23.75 -24.36 21.25
CA ASP A 189 -24.51 -25.49 20.71
C ASP A 189 -25.97 -25.02 20.58
N PRO A 190 -26.52 -24.91 19.35
CA PRO A 190 -27.88 -24.43 19.17
C PRO A 190 -28.88 -25.36 19.85
N SER A 191 -28.53 -26.64 20.00
CA SER A 191 -29.32 -27.65 20.70
C SER A 191 -29.42 -27.31 22.19
N ALA A 192 -28.29 -27.15 22.89
CA ALA A 192 -28.24 -26.78 24.31
C ALA A 192 -28.91 -25.42 24.59
N PHE A 193 -28.69 -24.40 23.75
CA PHE A 193 -29.35 -23.10 23.92
C PHE A 193 -30.88 -23.20 23.77
N LEU A 194 -31.37 -23.96 22.77
CA LEU A 194 -32.80 -24.16 22.55
C LEU A 194 -33.44 -25.08 23.61
N ALA A 195 -32.71 -26.05 24.16
CA ALA A 195 -33.17 -26.90 25.27
C ALA A 195 -33.32 -26.08 26.56
N ALA A 196 -32.31 -25.28 26.92
CA ALA A 196 -32.37 -24.36 28.06
C ALA A 196 -33.52 -23.34 27.91
N ALA A 197 -33.75 -22.82 26.70
CA ALA A 197 -34.87 -21.91 26.41
C ALA A 197 -36.26 -22.58 26.49
N ARG A 198 -36.35 -23.92 26.43
CA ARG A 198 -37.57 -24.70 26.66
C ARG A 198 -37.74 -25.17 28.11
N GLY A 199 -36.74 -24.96 28.98
CA GLY A 199 -36.74 -25.49 30.34
C GLY A 199 -36.51 -27.01 30.40
N GLU A 200 -35.84 -27.56 29.39
CA GLU A 200 -35.43 -28.97 29.36
C GLU A 200 -34.08 -29.09 30.06
N ASP A 201 -34.07 -29.61 31.30
CA ASP A 201 -32.83 -29.94 32.00
C ASP A 201 -32.06 -30.98 31.17
N VAL A 202 -30.80 -30.66 30.84
CA VAL A 202 -29.91 -31.58 30.13
C VAL A 202 -29.64 -32.74 31.08
N ALA A 203 -30.26 -33.88 30.82
CA ALA A 203 -30.13 -35.08 31.64
C ALA A 203 -28.65 -35.50 31.71
N GLU A 204 -28.03 -35.22 32.86
CA GLU A 204 -26.71 -35.72 33.22
C GLU A 204 -26.76 -37.25 33.14
N SER A 205 -25.92 -37.82 32.28
CA SER A 205 -25.94 -39.26 32.01
C SER A 205 -25.46 -40.01 33.26
N ALA A 206 -26.41 -40.54 34.02
CA ALA A 206 -26.16 -41.36 35.19
C ALA A 206 -25.39 -42.62 34.80
N ASP A 207 -24.09 -42.62 35.11
CA ASP A 207 -23.24 -43.81 35.09
C ASP A 207 -23.48 -44.63 36.38
N GLU A 208 -24.59 -45.38 36.41
CA GLU A 208 -24.84 -46.41 37.43
C GLU A 208 -24.46 -47.78 36.87
N GLY A 209 -23.34 -48.36 37.33
CA GLY A 209 -22.82 -49.59 36.75
C GLY A 209 -21.78 -50.41 37.51
N LEU A 210 -21.49 -50.11 38.79
CA LEU A 210 -20.63 -50.96 39.64
C LEU A 210 -21.44 -51.62 40.77
N PRO A 211 -21.29 -52.94 40.94
CA PRO A 211 -21.37 -53.56 42.25
C PRO A 211 -20.18 -54.48 42.58
N GLU A 212 -19.63 -54.30 43.78
CA GLU A 212 -19.01 -55.38 44.59
C GLU A 212 -20.12 -55.94 45.51
N THR A 213 -20.09 -57.14 46.09
CA THR A 213 -19.07 -58.19 46.34
C THR A 213 -19.65 -59.57 45.88
N GLU A 214 -19.14 -60.78 46.12
CA GLU A 214 -18.17 -61.39 47.06
C GLU A 214 -17.32 -62.48 46.38
#